data_AF-J0WTU5-F1
#
_entry.id   AF-J0WTU5-F1
#
_cell.length_a   1.000
_cell.length_b   1.000
_cell.length_c   1.000
_cell.angle_alpha   90.00
_cell.angle_beta   90.00
_cell.angle_gamma   90.00
#
_symmetry.space_group_name_H-M   'P 1'
#
loop_
_entity.id
_entity.type
_entity.pdbx_description
1 polymer ?
#
loop_
_entity_poly.entity_id
_entity_poly.type
_entity_poly.pdbx_seq_one_letter_code
_entity_poly.pdbx_strand_id
1 'polypeptide(L)'
;MITPQVNADLPEPVNRHADLQCIHLQGKSWLVVRSEIDLQQRLKDEGAEVLLTEQRLGNKYPADIRLNALILNKQMFGKLKELDPALQKACGFAGIHTILVRQGYTNCSAAILSEKAMITADTGIAQAAEQHGIEVLRISTGNIRLPGYEYGFIGGCCGLISESVVAFTGALKFHPDGLQMRRFIEVQKKQVLELTQNPLIDIGGILPVKEENR
;
A
#
# COMPACT_ATOMS: atom_id res chain seq x y z
N MET A 1 -13.40 -7.68 8.80
CA MET A 1 -12.02 -7.82 8.27
C MET A 1 -12.07 -8.74 7.05
N ILE A 2 -11.53 -8.28 5.93
CA ILE A 2 -11.36 -9.09 4.71
C ILE A 2 -9.90 -9.47 4.62
N THR A 3 -9.63 -10.75 4.37
CA THR A 3 -8.28 -11.29 4.17
C THR A 3 -8.32 -12.04 2.85
N PRO A 4 -7.43 -11.72 1.89
CA PRO A 4 -7.33 -12.47 0.66
C PRO A 4 -7.00 -13.95 0.93
N GLN A 5 -7.49 -14.82 0.06
CA GLN A 5 -7.07 -16.22 0.07
C GLN A 5 -5.67 -16.35 -0.56
N VAL A 6 -5.16 -17.57 -0.63
CA VAL A 6 -3.89 -17.83 -1.32
C VAL A 6 -4.09 -17.60 -2.81
N ASN A 7 -3.34 -16.66 -3.35
CA ASN A 7 -3.20 -16.49 -4.80
C ASN A 7 -2.00 -17.30 -5.30
N ALA A 8 -2.25 -18.42 -5.99
CA ALA A 8 -1.19 -19.29 -6.49
C ALA A 8 -0.30 -18.65 -7.60
N ASP A 9 -0.74 -17.52 -8.17
CA ASP A 9 0.05 -16.77 -9.15
C ASP A 9 1.15 -15.93 -8.48
N LEU A 10 1.10 -15.71 -7.15
CA LEU A 10 2.07 -14.91 -6.41
C LEU A 10 3.15 -15.76 -5.70
N PRO A 11 4.33 -15.18 -5.39
CA PRO A 11 5.33 -15.83 -4.55
C PRO A 11 4.76 -16.19 -3.17
N GLU A 12 5.14 -17.36 -2.65
CA GLU A 12 4.56 -17.92 -1.42
C GLU A 12 4.57 -16.96 -0.21
N PRO A 13 5.67 -16.22 0.07
CA PRO A 13 5.69 -15.29 1.19
C PRO A 13 4.65 -14.16 1.15
N VAL A 14 4.17 -13.78 -0.04
CA VAL A 14 3.31 -12.61 -0.26
C VAL A 14 1.99 -12.98 -0.95
N ASN A 15 1.70 -14.28 -1.12
CA ASN A 15 0.52 -14.75 -1.84
C ASN A 15 -0.83 -14.49 -1.14
N ARG A 16 -0.79 -13.91 0.06
CA ARG A 16 -1.96 -13.45 0.83
C ARG A 16 -1.98 -11.93 1.02
N HIS A 17 -1.00 -11.22 0.49
CA HIS A 17 -0.92 -9.77 0.63
C HIS A 17 -2.02 -9.09 -0.18
N ALA A 18 -2.80 -8.22 0.47
CA ALA A 18 -3.90 -7.50 -0.19
C ALA A 18 -3.38 -6.42 -1.14
N ASP A 19 -2.30 -5.73 -0.75
CA ASP A 19 -1.64 -4.69 -1.55
C ASP A 19 -1.00 -5.16 -2.88
N LEU A 20 -0.96 -6.47 -3.14
CA LEU A 20 -0.61 -7.06 -4.44
C LEU A 20 -1.83 -7.55 -5.23
N GLN A 21 -2.97 -7.72 -4.56
CA GLN A 21 -4.17 -8.38 -5.10
C GLN A 21 -5.33 -7.41 -5.38
N CYS A 22 -5.33 -6.26 -4.73
CA CYS A 22 -6.27 -5.18 -5.02
C CYS A 22 -5.65 -3.82 -4.74
N ILE A 23 -6.27 -2.79 -5.32
CA ILE A 23 -5.94 -1.39 -5.06
C ILE A 23 -7.24 -0.58 -5.05
N HIS A 24 -7.37 0.29 -4.04
CA HIS A 24 -8.45 1.27 -3.97
C HIS A 24 -8.11 2.46 -4.85
N LEU A 25 -9.08 2.92 -5.66
CA LEU A 25 -8.86 4.00 -6.62
C LEU A 25 -9.41 5.33 -6.11
N GLN A 26 -10.72 5.36 -5.83
CA GLN A 26 -11.43 6.51 -5.26
C GLN A 26 -12.86 6.10 -4.89
N GLY A 27 -13.38 6.63 -3.78
CA GLY A 27 -14.76 6.39 -3.35
C GLY A 27 -15.05 4.89 -3.23
N LYS A 28 -16.01 4.38 -4.01
CA LYS A 28 -16.37 2.95 -4.02
C LYS A 28 -15.55 2.09 -4.98
N SER A 29 -14.68 2.69 -5.80
CA SER A 29 -14.02 1.99 -6.90
C SER A 29 -12.76 1.26 -6.43
N TRP A 30 -12.69 -0.03 -6.75
CA TRP A 30 -11.56 -0.91 -6.50
C TRP A 30 -11.15 -1.61 -7.79
N LEU A 31 -9.85 -1.80 -7.98
CA LEU A 31 -9.32 -2.70 -8.99
C LEU A 31 -8.79 -3.96 -8.30
N VAL A 32 -9.26 -5.13 -8.74
CA VAL A 32 -8.96 -6.42 -8.11
C VAL A 32 -8.39 -7.37 -9.15
N VAL A 33 -7.45 -8.23 -8.75
CA VAL A 33 -6.90 -9.28 -9.61
C VAL A 33 -8.02 -10.19 -10.11
N ARG A 34 -8.06 -10.42 -11.41
CA ARG A 34 -9.14 -11.17 -12.06
C ARG A 34 -9.32 -12.60 -11.57
N SER A 35 -8.26 -13.25 -11.05
CA SER A 35 -8.33 -14.59 -10.47
C SER A 35 -8.87 -14.62 -9.03
N GLU A 36 -8.94 -13.48 -8.33
CA GLU A 36 -9.37 -13.38 -6.94
C GLU A 36 -10.89 -13.28 -6.76
N ILE A 37 -11.62 -14.34 -7.11
CA ILE A 37 -13.10 -14.34 -7.12
C ILE A 37 -13.69 -14.10 -5.72
N ASP A 38 -13.12 -14.69 -4.66
CA ASP A 38 -13.58 -14.48 -3.27
C ASP A 38 -13.42 -13.02 -2.84
N LEU A 39 -12.23 -12.44 -3.05
CA LEU A 39 -11.96 -11.04 -2.72
C LEU A 39 -12.91 -10.09 -3.48
N GLN A 40 -13.14 -10.35 -4.77
CA GLN A 40 -14.09 -9.58 -5.58
C GLN A 40 -15.49 -9.61 -4.97
N GLN A 41 -15.99 -10.78 -4.56
CA GLN A 41 -17.34 -10.89 -3.97
C GLN A 41 -17.41 -10.20 -2.61
N ARG A 42 -16.43 -10.43 -1.74
CA ARG A 42 -16.40 -9.83 -0.40
C ARG A 42 -16.35 -8.30 -0.45
N LEU A 43 -15.61 -7.72 -1.40
CA LEU A 43 -15.61 -6.27 -1.60
C LEU A 43 -16.97 -5.77 -2.13
N LYS A 44 -17.61 -6.49 -3.07
CA LYS A 44 -18.95 -6.15 -3.56
C LYS A 44 -20.02 -6.22 -2.47
N ASP A 45 -19.95 -7.19 -1.57
CA ASP A 45 -20.86 -7.33 -0.42
C ASP A 45 -20.73 -6.13 0.53
N GLU A 46 -19.54 -5.52 0.59
CA GLU A 46 -19.29 -4.26 1.31
C GLU A 46 -19.68 -3.01 0.48
N GLY A 47 -20.22 -3.17 -0.73
CA GLY A 47 -20.71 -2.08 -1.58
C GLY A 47 -19.67 -1.47 -2.52
N ALA A 48 -18.55 -2.16 -2.75
CA ALA A 48 -17.52 -1.72 -3.70
C ALA A 48 -17.94 -1.93 -5.17
N GLU A 49 -17.52 -1.00 -6.02
CA GLU A 49 -17.52 -1.13 -7.47
C GLU A 49 -16.19 -1.76 -7.91
N VAL A 50 -16.23 -3.04 -8.27
CA VAL A 50 -15.03 -3.83 -8.57
C VAL A 50 -14.76 -3.85 -10.08
N LEU A 51 -13.63 -3.26 -10.46
CA LEU A 51 -12.96 -3.43 -11.75
C LEU A 51 -11.97 -4.60 -11.66
N LEU A 52 -11.64 -5.21 -12.81
CA LEU A 52 -10.73 -6.35 -12.87
C LEU A 52 -9.47 -6.03 -13.67
N THR A 53 -8.35 -6.65 -13.28
CA THR A 53 -7.10 -6.58 -14.04
C THR A 53 -7.25 -7.14 -15.45
N GLU A 54 -6.56 -6.53 -16.42
CA GLU A 54 -6.47 -7.06 -17.79
C GLU A 54 -5.44 -8.20 -17.87
N GLN A 55 -4.36 -8.09 -17.10
CA GLN A 55 -3.30 -9.08 -17.04
C GLN A 55 -3.44 -9.97 -15.81
N ARG A 56 -2.79 -11.13 -15.88
CA ARG A 56 -2.60 -12.01 -14.72
C ARG A 56 -1.36 -11.54 -13.94
N LEU A 57 -1.38 -11.81 -12.64
CA LEU A 57 -0.16 -11.78 -11.85
C LEU A 57 0.78 -12.92 -12.28
N GLY A 58 2.01 -12.88 -11.80
CA GLY A 58 2.97 -13.96 -11.97
C GLY A 58 3.94 -14.05 -10.80
N ASN A 59 4.49 -15.23 -10.58
CA ASN A 59 5.24 -15.57 -9.37
C ASN A 59 6.69 -15.08 -9.37
N LYS A 60 7.03 -14.16 -10.27
CA LYS A 60 8.37 -13.59 -10.43
C LYS A 60 8.24 -12.12 -10.78
N TYR A 61 9.12 -11.32 -10.19
CA TYR A 61 9.29 -9.93 -10.56
C TYR A 61 9.59 -9.76 -12.06
N PRO A 62 8.94 -8.80 -12.77
CA PRO A 62 7.98 -7.80 -12.27
C PRO A 62 6.50 -8.20 -12.44
N ALA A 63 6.18 -9.47 -12.67
CA ALA A 63 4.80 -9.90 -12.92
C ALA A 63 3.93 -9.94 -11.65
N ASP A 64 4.51 -9.91 -10.46
CA ASP A 64 3.82 -9.87 -9.17
C ASP A 64 3.40 -8.46 -8.73
N ILE A 65 3.95 -7.41 -9.34
CA ILE A 65 3.72 -6.00 -8.95
C ILE A 65 2.68 -5.27 -9.82
N ARG A 66 1.86 -5.97 -10.60
CA ARG A 66 0.96 -5.33 -11.59
C ARG A 66 0.00 -4.30 -11.00
N LEU A 67 -0.38 -4.45 -9.73
CA LEU A 67 -1.23 -3.52 -9.00
C LEU A 67 -0.48 -2.64 -7.99
N ASN A 68 0.84 -2.82 -7.83
CA ASN A 68 1.57 -2.18 -6.74
C ASN A 68 2.01 -0.75 -7.08
N ALA A 69 1.01 0.14 -7.19
CA ALA A 69 1.19 1.57 -7.34
C ALA A 69 0.71 2.30 -6.08
N LEU A 70 1.40 3.37 -5.70
CA LEU A 70 0.97 4.24 -4.62
C LEU A 70 0.05 5.31 -5.19
N ILE A 71 -1.21 5.35 -4.77
CA ILE A 71 -2.14 6.43 -5.11
C ILE A 71 -2.26 7.37 -3.92
N LEU A 72 -1.90 8.64 -4.11
CA LEU A 72 -1.91 9.66 -3.08
C LEU A 72 -2.21 11.03 -3.70
N ASN A 73 -3.24 11.74 -3.20
CA ASN A 73 -3.57 13.11 -3.62
C ASN A 73 -3.58 13.31 -5.14
N LYS A 74 -4.42 12.51 -5.83
CA LYS A 74 -4.56 12.48 -7.29
C LYS A 74 -3.24 12.25 -8.06
N GLN A 75 -2.29 11.57 -7.41
CA GLN A 75 -1.03 11.16 -8.02
C GLN A 75 -0.85 9.65 -7.87
N MET A 76 -0.47 8.97 -8.95
CA MET A 76 -0.12 7.55 -8.96
C MET A 76 1.38 7.42 -9.18
N PHE A 77 2.11 6.99 -8.15
CA PHE A 77 3.52 6.66 -8.24
C PHE A 77 3.66 5.19 -8.61
N GLY A 78 4.44 4.89 -9.64
CA GLY A 78 4.71 3.49 -9.97
C GLY A 78 5.72 3.28 -11.09
N LYS A 79 6.14 2.01 -11.22
CA LYS A 79 6.93 1.54 -12.36
C LYS A 79 5.99 1.30 -13.55
N LEU A 80 5.55 2.39 -14.18
CA LEU A 80 4.46 2.45 -15.15
C LEU A 80 4.40 1.31 -16.19
N LYS A 81 5.55 0.96 -16.78
CA LYS A 81 5.64 -0.10 -17.79
C LYS A 81 5.22 -1.48 -17.27
N GLU A 82 5.26 -1.67 -15.96
CA GLU A 82 4.91 -2.93 -15.31
C GLU A 82 3.51 -2.93 -14.70
N LEU A 83 2.82 -1.78 -14.61
CA LEU A 83 1.48 -1.72 -14.05
C LEU A 83 0.43 -2.27 -15.02
N ASP A 84 -0.64 -2.86 -14.46
CA ASP A 84 -1.75 -3.37 -15.25
C ASP A 84 -2.38 -2.26 -16.11
N PRO A 85 -2.70 -2.51 -17.40
CA PRO A 85 -3.35 -1.51 -18.24
C PRO A 85 -4.69 -1.01 -17.69
N ALA A 86 -5.46 -1.84 -16.99
CA ALA A 86 -6.72 -1.43 -16.38
C ALA A 86 -6.50 -0.38 -15.28
N LEU A 87 -5.42 -0.49 -14.51
CA LEU A 87 -5.04 0.49 -13.50
C LEU A 87 -4.72 1.84 -14.14
N GLN A 88 -3.90 1.83 -15.20
CA GLN A 88 -3.54 3.05 -15.91
C GLN A 88 -4.76 3.74 -16.53
N LYS A 89 -5.66 2.98 -17.15
CA LYS A 89 -6.92 3.51 -17.71
C LYS A 89 -7.82 4.10 -16.62
N ALA A 90 -8.03 3.36 -15.53
CA ALA A 90 -8.89 3.81 -14.43
C ALA A 90 -8.36 5.09 -13.77
N CYS A 91 -7.05 5.17 -13.52
CA CYS A 91 -6.40 6.39 -13.04
C CYS A 91 -6.54 7.55 -14.03
N GLY A 92 -6.36 7.29 -15.33
CA GLY A 92 -6.55 8.30 -16.38
C GLY A 92 -7.97 8.88 -16.40
N PHE A 93 -9.00 8.03 -16.34
CA PHE A 93 -10.40 8.47 -16.29
C PHE A 93 -10.74 9.22 -14.99
N ALA A 94 -10.06 8.90 -13.89
CA ALA A 94 -10.24 9.56 -12.59
C ALA A 94 -9.45 10.87 -12.43
N GLY A 95 -8.71 11.30 -13.46
CA GLY A 95 -7.85 12.48 -13.42
C GLY A 95 -6.65 12.33 -12.50
N ILE A 96 -6.17 11.10 -12.27
CA ILE A 96 -5.00 10.81 -11.43
C ILE A 96 -3.74 10.93 -12.29
N HIS A 97 -2.85 11.85 -11.92
CA HIS A 97 -1.61 12.10 -12.64
C HIS A 97 -0.56 11.03 -12.32
N THR A 98 0.18 10.58 -13.33
CA THR A 98 1.17 9.52 -13.12
C THR A 98 2.57 10.07 -12.87
N ILE A 99 3.25 9.52 -11.87
CA ILE A 99 4.62 9.86 -11.49
C ILE A 99 5.49 8.60 -11.60
N LEU A 100 6.55 8.69 -12.39
CA LEU A 100 7.43 7.56 -12.66
C LEU A 100 8.41 7.36 -11.50
N VAL A 101 8.40 6.16 -10.94
CA VAL A 101 9.44 5.71 -10.00
C VAL A 101 10.03 4.38 -10.48
N ARG A 102 11.26 4.09 -10.06
CA ARG A 102 11.95 2.82 -10.41
C ARG A 102 11.52 1.67 -9.51
N GLN A 103 11.14 1.96 -8.27
CA GLN A 103 10.65 0.97 -7.31
C GLN A 103 9.40 0.30 -7.86
N GLY A 104 9.37 -1.03 -7.80
CA GLY A 104 8.26 -1.84 -8.29
C GLY A 104 7.20 -2.11 -7.23
N TYR A 105 7.62 -2.26 -5.96
CA TYR A 105 6.72 -2.40 -4.82
C TYR A 105 6.40 -1.03 -4.21
N THR A 106 5.94 -0.09 -5.05
CA THR A 106 5.77 1.31 -4.65
C THR A 106 4.77 1.50 -3.52
N ASN A 107 3.64 0.81 -3.55
CA ASN A 107 2.63 0.89 -2.50
C ASN A 107 3.15 0.26 -1.20
N CYS A 108 3.73 -0.94 -1.28
CA CYS A 108 4.29 -1.60 -0.09
C CYS A 108 5.37 -0.73 0.57
N SER A 109 6.18 -0.04 -0.24
CA SER A 109 7.31 0.79 0.21
C SER A 109 6.91 2.10 0.90
N ALA A 110 5.62 2.44 0.98
CA ALA A 110 5.14 3.74 1.39
C ALA A 110 4.00 3.64 2.40
N ALA A 111 4.13 4.31 3.55
CA ALA A 111 3.05 4.45 4.51
C ALA A 111 2.39 5.82 4.35
N ILE A 112 1.13 5.84 3.91
CA ILE A 112 0.33 7.06 3.78
C ILE A 112 -0.11 7.51 5.18
N LEU A 113 0.12 8.79 5.49
CA LEU A 113 -0.39 9.41 6.71
C LEU A 113 -1.57 10.33 6.42
N SER A 114 -1.50 11.10 5.35
CA SER A 114 -2.55 12.00 4.86
C SER A 114 -2.39 12.19 3.36
N GLU A 115 -3.27 12.96 2.72
CA GLU A 115 -3.12 13.36 1.32
C GLU A 115 -1.77 14.05 1.01
N LYS A 116 -1.09 14.62 2.02
CA LYS A 116 0.14 15.38 1.82
C LYS A 116 1.33 14.87 2.62
N ALA A 117 1.22 13.71 3.28
CA ALA A 117 2.31 13.19 4.09
C ALA A 117 2.45 11.67 4.01
N MET A 118 3.69 11.19 3.90
CA MET A 118 4.01 9.76 3.89
C MET A 118 5.36 9.44 4.54
N ILE A 119 5.57 8.16 4.84
CA ILE A 119 6.85 7.61 5.33
C ILE A 119 7.36 6.60 4.31
N THR A 120 8.65 6.63 3.98
CA THR A 120 9.27 5.62 3.11
C THR A 120 10.76 5.45 3.39
N ALA A 121 11.27 4.24 3.17
CA ALA A 121 12.71 3.97 3.12
C ALA A 121 13.30 4.10 1.70
N ASP A 122 12.45 4.16 0.67
CA ASP A 122 12.88 4.22 -0.72
C ASP A 122 13.18 5.66 -1.13
N THR A 123 14.45 5.92 -1.47
CA THR A 123 14.92 7.26 -1.82
C THR A 123 14.35 7.80 -3.13
N GLY A 124 14.01 6.90 -4.08
CA GLY A 124 13.41 7.27 -5.36
C GLY A 124 11.95 7.68 -5.20
N ILE A 125 11.19 6.95 -4.38
CA ILE A 125 9.83 7.33 -4.00
C ILE A 125 9.85 8.64 -3.22
N ALA A 126 10.73 8.77 -2.21
CA ALA A 126 10.83 9.99 -1.41
C ALA A 126 11.11 11.22 -2.28
N GLN A 127 12.10 11.15 -3.16
CA GLN A 127 12.44 12.26 -4.05
C GLN A 127 11.29 12.62 -4.99
N ALA A 128 10.63 11.63 -5.58
CA ALA A 128 9.50 11.86 -6.47
C ALA A 128 8.32 12.50 -5.73
N ALA A 129 8.00 12.04 -4.52
CA ALA A 129 6.92 12.56 -3.70
C ALA A 129 7.19 14.01 -3.24
N GLU A 130 8.40 14.30 -2.75
CA GLU A 130 8.83 15.65 -2.34
C GLU A 130 8.74 16.65 -3.50
N GLN A 131 9.18 16.25 -4.70
CA GLN A 131 9.09 17.09 -5.91
C GLN A 131 7.65 17.45 -6.30
N HIS A 132 6.67 16.66 -5.85
CA HIS A 132 5.25 16.88 -6.13
C HIS A 132 4.48 17.30 -4.87
N GLY A 133 5.18 17.91 -3.90
CA GLY A 133 4.57 18.61 -2.77
C GLY A 133 4.03 17.70 -1.67
N ILE A 134 4.51 16.46 -1.58
CA ILE A 134 4.23 15.55 -0.47
C ILE A 134 5.36 15.70 0.57
N GLU A 135 4.98 15.85 1.83
CA GLU A 135 5.89 15.81 2.97
C GLU A 135 6.31 14.37 3.23
N VAL A 136 7.61 14.11 3.29
CA VAL A 136 8.15 12.75 3.43
C VAL A 136 9.05 12.64 4.64
N LEU A 137 8.74 11.69 5.53
CA LEU A 137 9.74 11.16 6.45
C LEU A 137 10.48 10.02 5.78
N ARG A 138 11.78 10.24 5.55
CA ARG A 138 12.71 9.19 5.11
C ARG A 138 13.17 8.38 6.32
N ILE A 139 13.11 7.05 6.22
CA ILE A 139 13.56 6.12 7.27
C ILE A 139 14.63 5.15 6.75
N SER A 140 15.31 4.48 7.66
CA SER A 140 16.25 3.39 7.35
C SER A 140 15.51 2.18 6.79
N THR A 141 16.17 1.42 5.92
CA THR A 141 15.66 0.12 5.43
C THR A 141 15.77 -0.97 6.50
N GLY A 142 14.97 -2.04 6.36
CA GLY A 142 15.03 -3.20 7.24
C GLY A 142 14.12 -3.11 8.47
N ASN A 143 14.37 -3.97 9.47
CA ASN A 143 13.67 -4.00 10.77
C ASN A 143 12.14 -4.20 10.70
N ILE A 144 11.64 -4.68 9.56
CA ILE A 144 10.27 -5.12 9.34
C ILE A 144 10.37 -6.58 8.91
N ARG A 145 9.72 -7.48 9.63
CA ARG A 145 9.80 -8.92 9.35
C ARG A 145 8.90 -9.27 8.17
N LEU A 146 9.44 -10.01 7.22
CA LEU A 146 8.70 -10.68 6.16
C LEU A 146 9.35 -12.04 5.92
N PRO A 147 8.79 -13.14 6.47
CA PRO A 147 9.36 -14.48 6.29
C PRO A 147 9.56 -14.80 4.79
N GLY A 148 10.74 -15.30 4.42
CA GLY A 148 11.09 -15.56 3.02
C GLY A 148 11.85 -14.43 2.32
N TYR A 149 11.96 -13.25 2.95
CA TYR A 149 12.76 -12.13 2.47
C TYR A 149 13.67 -11.59 3.59
N GLU A 150 14.65 -10.74 3.22
CA GLU A 150 15.55 -10.10 4.19
C GLU A 150 14.80 -9.13 5.12
N TYR A 151 13.84 -8.40 4.57
CA TYR A 151 12.94 -7.50 5.28
C TYR A 151 11.66 -7.25 4.48
N GLY A 152 10.61 -6.80 5.16
CA GLY A 152 9.37 -6.27 4.58
C GLY A 152 9.37 -4.76 4.46
N PHE A 153 8.25 -4.19 4.01
CA PHE A 153 8.12 -2.77 3.76
C PHE A 153 7.17 -2.04 4.72
N ILE A 154 7.37 -0.72 4.85
CA ILE A 154 6.64 0.12 5.83
C ILE A 154 5.14 0.18 5.54
N GLY A 155 4.74 0.32 4.28
CA GLY A 155 3.33 0.31 3.86
C GLY A 155 2.67 -1.06 4.06
N GLY A 156 3.45 -2.13 3.93
CA GLY A 156 2.99 -3.50 4.17
C GLY A 156 2.73 -3.83 5.65
N CYS A 157 3.31 -3.06 6.58
CA CYS A 157 3.18 -3.28 8.03
C CYS A 157 2.29 -2.26 8.76
N CYS A 158 1.62 -1.36 8.03
CA CYS A 158 0.75 -0.36 8.62
C CYS A 158 -0.42 0.05 7.72
N GLY A 159 -1.26 0.95 8.22
CA GLY A 159 -2.30 1.61 7.43
C GLY A 159 -3.00 2.72 8.19
N LEU A 160 -3.48 3.72 7.46
CA LEU A 160 -4.33 4.78 7.99
C LEU A 160 -5.77 4.24 8.12
N ILE A 161 -6.16 3.83 9.33
CA ILE A 161 -7.44 3.15 9.57
C ILE A 161 -8.59 4.11 9.91
N SER A 162 -8.27 5.38 10.15
CA SER A 162 -9.21 6.49 10.26
C SER A 162 -8.48 7.79 9.92
N GLU A 163 -9.20 8.91 9.80
CA GLU A 163 -8.59 10.23 9.58
C GLU A 163 -7.49 10.58 10.59
N SER A 164 -7.52 10.02 11.80
CA SER A 164 -6.63 10.36 12.91
C SER A 164 -5.82 9.19 13.46
N VAL A 165 -5.93 7.96 12.94
CA VAL A 165 -5.26 6.78 13.51
C VAL A 165 -4.47 6.02 12.44
N VAL A 166 -3.17 5.87 12.69
CA VAL A 166 -2.26 5.01 11.91
C VAL A 166 -1.97 3.76 12.72
N ALA A 167 -2.41 2.61 12.21
CA ALA A 167 -2.19 1.32 12.86
C ALA A 167 -0.91 0.66 12.32
N PHE A 168 -0.09 0.10 13.21
CA PHE A 168 1.09 -0.71 12.90
C PHE A 168 0.90 -2.12 13.42
N THR A 169 1.36 -3.13 12.68
CA THR A 169 1.25 -4.55 13.09
C THR A 169 2.03 -4.88 14.38
N GLY A 170 3.04 -4.08 14.72
CA GLY A 170 3.87 -4.23 15.91
C GLY A 170 4.28 -2.90 16.53
N ALA A 171 5.21 -2.98 17.47
CA ALA A 171 5.68 -1.82 18.21
C ALA A 171 6.84 -1.10 17.51
N LEU A 172 6.74 0.22 17.37
CA LEU A 172 7.74 1.04 16.68
C LEU A 172 9.10 1.02 17.38
N LYS A 173 9.16 0.67 18.67
CA LYS A 173 10.41 0.54 19.45
C LYS A 173 11.42 -0.45 18.86
N PHE A 174 10.98 -1.37 17.99
CA PHE A 174 11.86 -2.35 17.33
C PHE A 174 12.47 -1.83 16.02
N HIS A 175 12.02 -0.68 15.52
CA HIS A 175 12.61 -0.03 14.36
C HIS A 175 13.54 1.11 14.82
N PRO A 176 14.76 1.27 14.26
CA PRO A 176 15.69 2.33 14.67
C PRO A 176 15.07 3.73 14.57
N ASP A 177 14.26 3.96 13.53
CA ASP A 177 13.54 5.23 13.32
C ASP A 177 12.17 5.31 14.00
N GLY A 178 11.83 4.37 14.89
CA GLY A 178 10.52 4.29 15.54
C GLY A 178 10.07 5.57 16.23
N LEU A 179 11.00 6.23 16.94
CA LEU A 179 10.73 7.51 17.60
C LEU A 179 10.49 8.64 16.59
N GLN A 180 11.23 8.64 15.46
CA GLN A 180 11.05 9.63 14.40
C GLN A 180 9.71 9.46 13.71
N MET A 181 9.33 8.21 13.40
CA MET A 181 8.02 7.87 12.83
C MET A 181 6.89 8.35 13.74
N ARG A 182 6.96 8.06 15.05
CA ARG A 182 5.94 8.49 16.02
C ARG A 182 5.79 10.01 16.05
N ARG A 183 6.90 10.75 16.16
CA ARG A 183 6.88 12.22 16.16
C ARG A 183 6.31 12.81 14.88
N PHE A 184 6.69 12.26 13.73
CA PHE A 184 6.19 12.73 12.44
C PHE A 184 4.68 12.51 12.32
N ILE A 185 4.16 11.35 12.74
CA ILE A 185 2.72 11.06 12.78
C ILE A 185 1.98 12.03 13.72
N GLU A 186 2.56 12.34 14.88
CA GLU A 186 1.99 13.29 15.84
C GLU A 186 1.93 14.72 15.29
N VAL A 187 2.96 15.18 14.55
CA VAL A 187 2.96 16.48 13.85
C VAL A 187 1.84 16.54 12.80
N GLN A 188 1.53 15.42 12.15
CA GLN A 188 0.39 15.29 11.24
C GLN A 188 -0.97 15.18 11.97
N LYS A 189 -1.01 15.44 13.29
CA LYS A 189 -2.20 15.38 14.16
C LYS A 189 -2.87 14.02 14.20
N LYS A 190 -2.07 12.96 14.10
CA LYS A 190 -2.52 11.56 14.12
C LYS A 190 -1.98 10.83 15.35
N GLN A 191 -2.66 9.75 15.69
CA GLN A 191 -2.31 8.83 16.76
C GLN A 191 -1.71 7.56 16.16
N VAL A 192 -0.73 6.99 16.86
CA VAL A 192 -0.16 5.69 16.55
C VAL A 192 -0.87 4.62 17.35
N LEU A 193 -1.42 3.61 16.67
CA LEU A 193 -1.94 2.39 17.28
C LEU A 193 -1.00 1.22 16.98
N GLU A 194 -0.37 0.65 17.99
CA GLU A 194 0.47 -0.55 17.85
C GLU A 194 -0.39 -1.79 18.17
N LEU A 195 -0.71 -2.59 17.15
CA LEU A 195 -1.62 -3.73 17.27
C LEU A 195 -1.05 -4.86 18.13
N THR A 196 0.28 -4.94 18.23
CA THR A 196 0.98 -5.90 19.08
C THR A 196 2.23 -5.27 19.71
N GLN A 197 2.77 -5.91 20.75
CA GLN A 197 4.03 -5.52 21.39
C GLN A 197 5.26 -6.25 20.79
N ASN A 198 5.11 -6.86 19.61
CA ASN A 198 6.14 -7.59 18.88
C ASN A 198 6.82 -6.69 17.83
N PRO A 199 7.92 -7.13 17.18
CA PRO A 199 8.47 -6.44 16.01
C PRO A 199 7.44 -6.26 14.89
N LEU A 200 7.64 -5.22 14.07
CA LEU A 200 6.83 -4.98 12.87
C LEU A 200 6.88 -6.18 11.94
N ILE A 201 5.72 -6.54 11.38
CA ILE A 201 5.56 -7.60 10.39
C ILE A 201 4.84 -7.03 9.18
N ASP A 202 5.40 -7.23 8.00
CA ASP A 202 4.72 -6.94 6.74
C ASP A 202 3.67 -8.03 6.48
N ILE A 203 2.41 -7.59 6.35
CA ILE A 203 1.24 -8.45 6.14
C ILE A 203 0.52 -8.13 4.82
N GLY A 204 1.12 -7.29 3.97
CA GLY A 204 0.48 -6.80 2.75
C GLY A 204 -0.49 -5.64 2.96
N GLY A 205 -0.23 -4.84 4.01
CA GLY A 205 -0.92 -3.60 4.30
C GLY A 205 -2.23 -3.75 5.07
N ILE A 206 -2.70 -2.63 5.64
CA ILE A 206 -4.03 -2.52 6.26
C ILE A 206 -4.84 -1.53 5.44
N LEU A 207 -5.79 -2.04 4.65
CA LEU A 207 -6.60 -1.25 3.72
C LEU A 207 -8.00 -0.98 4.29
N PRO A 208 -8.40 0.28 4.48
CA PRO A 208 -9.80 0.62 4.76
C PRO A 208 -10.70 0.16 3.61
N VAL A 209 -11.77 -0.58 3.91
CA VAL A 209 -12.69 -1.12 2.90
C VAL A 209 -13.79 -0.13 2.54
N LYS A 210 -14.10 0.81 3.44
CA LYS A 210 -15.16 1.80 3.31
C LYS A 210 -14.68 3.16 3.78
N GLU A 211 -15.08 4.19 3.05
CA GLU A 211 -15.02 5.58 3.48
C GLU A 211 -16.45 6.03 3.77
N GLU A 212 -16.74 6.37 5.02
CA GLU A 212 -18.02 6.99 5.39
C GLU A 212 -17.80 8.51 5.41
N ASN A 213 -18.37 9.20 4.43
CA ASN A 213 -18.42 10.66 4.47
C ASN A 213 -19.26 11.07 5.68
N ARG A 214 -18.68 11.86 6.60
CA ARG A 214 -19.42 12.58 7.62
C ARG A 214 -20.06 13.84 7.04
#